data_AF-A0A233SBN1-F1
#
_entry.id   AF-A0A233SBN1-F1
#
_cell.length_a   1.000
_cell.length_b   1.000
_cell.length_c   1.000
_cell.angle_alpha   90.00
_cell.angle_beta   90.00
_cell.angle_gamma   90.00
#
_symmetry.space_group_name_H-M   'P 1'
#
loop_
_entity.id
_entity.type
_entity.pdbx_description
1 polymer ?
#
loop_
_entity_poly.entity_id
_entity_poly.type
_entity_poly.pdbx_seq_one_letter_code
_entity_poly.pdbx_strand_id
1 'polypeptide(L)'
;MTSAEHRPAAFFDVDNTLTRGTALFRFLAYWYAAQGRPAHDAVRERQRLKAMTTAGVSREETNRAFFRLLAGAPAAEITRLAEDWFRAELAQGCFFHEPVLEALHAHRRNGDLVVLVSGSFPAVLLPVLEHCGAHHLLCTEPEITPVARTYTGRLADRPHQPMIGSAKAEAVRELAAAHRIDLASSTGYGDHVSDAPLLSVTGRAVIVGDDPDLRRLAAHHGWHRLPKAPLPPAVPLPEPNPARPGALL
;
A
#
# COMPACT_ATOMS: atom_id res chain seq x y z
N MET A 1 -13.23 39.18 2.98
CA MET A 1 -13.22 37.96 2.14
C MET A 1 -11.96 37.20 2.49
N THR A 2 -12.04 36.17 3.32
CA THR A 2 -10.89 35.30 3.58
C THR A 2 -10.57 34.59 2.27
N SER A 3 -9.36 34.77 1.74
CA SER A 3 -8.85 33.93 0.67
C SER A 3 -9.03 32.48 1.11
N ALA A 4 -9.67 31.66 0.30
CA ALA A 4 -9.74 30.24 0.57
C ALA A 4 -8.31 29.68 0.53
N GLU A 5 -7.67 29.56 1.70
CA GLU A 5 -6.28 29.12 1.81
C GLU A 5 -6.16 27.70 1.26
N HIS A 6 -5.28 27.52 0.27
CA HIS A 6 -4.86 26.20 -0.17
C HIS A 6 -4.04 25.60 0.96
N ARG A 7 -4.37 24.37 1.37
CA ARG A 7 -3.65 23.69 2.46
C ARG A 7 -2.64 22.69 1.91
N PRO A 8 -1.45 22.54 2.52
CA PRO A 8 -0.52 21.49 2.13
C PRO A 8 -1.04 20.09 2.47
N ALA A 9 -0.43 19.09 1.85
CA ALA A 9 -0.63 17.69 2.16
C ALA A 9 0.70 16.92 2.20
N ALA A 10 0.64 15.74 2.78
CA ALA A 10 1.70 14.75 2.77
C ALA A 10 1.15 13.43 2.20
N PHE A 11 1.81 12.96 1.15
CA PHE A 11 1.43 11.76 0.40
C PHE A 11 2.42 10.65 0.70
N PHE A 12 1.93 9.54 1.25
CA PHE A 12 2.77 8.43 1.68
C PHE A 12 2.48 7.19 0.84
N ASP A 13 3.48 6.69 0.13
CA ASP A 13 3.50 5.25 -0.15
C ASP A 13 3.49 4.45 1.17
N VAL A 14 2.96 3.23 1.11
CA VAL A 14 2.73 2.41 2.31
C VAL A 14 3.74 1.27 2.42
N ASP A 15 3.91 0.48 1.37
CA ASP A 15 4.64 -0.78 1.40
C ASP A 15 6.15 -0.54 1.32
N ASN A 16 6.91 -0.87 2.38
CA ASN A 16 8.33 -0.52 2.57
C ASN A 16 8.64 0.98 2.78
N THR A 17 7.64 1.86 2.66
CA THR A 17 7.74 3.30 2.98
C THR A 17 7.24 3.58 4.40
N LEU A 18 5.91 3.61 4.61
CA LEU A 18 5.30 3.81 5.94
C LEU A 18 5.38 2.55 6.80
N THR A 19 5.16 1.39 6.18
CA THR A 19 5.22 0.07 6.81
C THR A 19 6.47 -0.67 6.38
N ARG A 20 6.94 -1.61 7.20
CA ARG A 20 8.11 -2.43 6.92
C ARG A 20 7.69 -3.71 6.22
N GLY A 21 8.09 -3.86 4.96
CA GLY A 21 7.67 -4.97 4.10
C GLY A 21 6.41 -4.67 3.30
N THR A 22 6.01 -5.61 2.46
CA THR A 22 4.84 -5.48 1.59
C THR A 22 3.61 -6.11 2.24
N ALA A 23 2.63 -5.29 2.61
CA ALA A 23 1.35 -5.67 3.20
C ALA A 23 0.65 -6.77 2.42
N LEU A 24 0.60 -6.68 1.07
CA LEU A 24 0.00 -7.72 0.22
C LEU A 24 0.55 -9.13 0.52
N PHE A 25 1.87 -9.28 0.57
CA PHE A 25 2.50 -10.59 0.78
C PHE A 25 2.46 -11.05 2.23
N ARG A 26 2.53 -10.11 3.18
CA ARG A 26 2.38 -10.40 4.61
C ARG A 26 0.96 -10.88 4.92
N PHE A 27 -0.05 -10.18 4.40
CA PHE A 27 -1.45 -10.58 4.48
C PHE A 27 -1.72 -11.89 3.73
N LEU A 28 -1.14 -12.12 2.55
CA LEU A 28 -1.31 -13.38 1.81
C LEU A 28 -0.90 -14.60 2.65
N ALA A 29 0.24 -14.51 3.36
CA ALA A 29 0.67 -15.58 4.26
C ALA A 29 -0.33 -15.83 5.40
N TYR A 30 -0.84 -14.75 6.01
CA TYR A 30 -1.86 -14.82 7.06
C TYR A 30 -3.16 -15.44 6.55
N TRP A 31 -3.64 -15.00 5.39
CA TRP A 31 -4.86 -15.48 4.76
C TRP A 31 -4.77 -16.96 4.39
N TYR A 32 -3.66 -17.40 3.80
CA TYR A 32 -3.46 -18.81 3.45
C TYR A 32 -3.38 -19.70 4.70
N ALA A 33 -2.72 -19.24 5.76
CA ALA A 33 -2.69 -19.97 7.03
C ALA A 33 -4.09 -20.11 7.65
N ALA A 34 -4.92 -19.05 7.60
CA ALA A 34 -6.30 -19.11 8.08
C ALA A 34 -7.17 -20.13 7.31
N GLN A 35 -6.83 -20.41 6.05
CA GLN A 35 -7.45 -21.45 5.21
C GLN A 35 -6.87 -22.86 5.46
N GLY A 36 -5.90 -23.01 6.37
CA GLY A 36 -5.19 -24.27 6.61
C GLY A 36 -4.22 -24.66 5.50
N ARG A 37 -3.83 -23.72 4.63
CA ARG A 37 -2.89 -24.00 3.55
C ARG A 37 -1.46 -24.10 4.09
N PRO A 38 -0.61 -24.95 3.50
CA PRO A 38 0.80 -25.01 3.88
C PRO A 38 1.51 -23.66 3.68
N ALA A 39 2.38 -23.28 4.61
CA ALA A 39 3.10 -22.00 4.56
C ALA A 39 3.88 -21.77 3.25
N HIS A 40 4.35 -22.84 2.60
CA HIS A 40 5.10 -22.76 1.34
C HIS A 40 4.24 -22.28 0.16
N ASP A 41 2.91 -22.35 0.24
CA ASP A 41 2.02 -21.86 -0.82
C ASP A 41 2.14 -20.34 -1.01
N ALA A 42 2.10 -19.58 0.08
CA ALA A 42 2.25 -18.12 0.02
C ALA A 42 3.65 -17.73 -0.47
N VAL A 43 4.67 -18.51 -0.08
CA VAL A 43 6.04 -18.34 -0.56
C VAL A 43 6.14 -18.58 -2.07
N ARG A 44 5.50 -19.65 -2.58
CA ARG A 44 5.46 -19.98 -4.00
C ARG A 44 4.78 -18.87 -4.80
N GLU A 45 3.64 -18.34 -4.35
CA GLU A 45 2.98 -17.23 -5.04
C GLU A 45 3.82 -15.96 -5.06
N ARG A 46 4.47 -15.62 -3.94
CA ARG A 46 5.40 -14.49 -3.88
C ARG A 46 6.57 -14.68 -4.85
N GLN A 47 7.14 -15.89 -4.91
CA GLN A 47 8.24 -16.21 -5.84
C GLN A 47 7.80 -16.13 -7.30
N ARG A 48 6.61 -16.65 -7.63
CA ARG A 48 6.02 -16.56 -8.97
C ARG A 48 5.85 -15.11 -9.41
N LEU A 49 5.27 -14.27 -8.57
CA LEU A 49 5.06 -12.84 -8.87
C LEU A 49 6.39 -12.08 -8.97
N LYS A 50 7.38 -12.41 -8.12
CA LYS A 50 8.73 -11.84 -8.25
C LYS A 50 9.40 -12.25 -9.56
N ALA A 51 9.27 -13.51 -9.97
CA ALA A 51 9.83 -14.01 -11.22
C ALA A 51 9.25 -13.30 -12.45
N MET A 52 7.94 -12.96 -12.44
CA MET A 52 7.33 -12.12 -13.48
C MET A 52 8.05 -10.79 -13.64
N THR A 53 8.26 -10.06 -12.53
CA THR A 53 8.98 -8.78 -12.55
C THR A 53 10.42 -8.94 -13.03
N THR A 54 11.13 -9.99 -12.58
CA THR A 54 12.50 -10.27 -13.04
C THR A 54 12.55 -10.60 -14.54
N ALA A 55 11.49 -11.20 -15.09
CA ALA A 55 11.33 -11.47 -16.52
C ALA A 55 10.88 -10.24 -17.34
N GLY A 56 10.80 -9.05 -16.73
CA GLY A 56 10.45 -7.81 -17.40
C GLY A 56 8.94 -7.53 -17.50
N VAL A 57 8.10 -8.32 -16.84
CA VAL A 57 6.67 -7.99 -16.71
C VAL A 57 6.54 -6.72 -15.88
N SER A 58 5.69 -5.80 -16.35
CA SER A 58 5.51 -4.51 -15.69
C SER A 58 4.97 -4.67 -14.27
N ARG A 59 5.23 -3.67 -13.42
CA ARG A 59 4.80 -3.72 -12.02
C ARG A 59 3.27 -3.68 -11.90
N GLU A 60 2.60 -3.02 -12.83
CA GLU A 60 1.14 -2.99 -12.98
C GLU A 60 0.60 -4.39 -13.26
N GLU A 61 1.18 -5.12 -14.21
CA GLU A 61 0.71 -6.48 -14.54
C GLU A 61 1.02 -7.49 -13.43
N THR A 62 2.18 -7.38 -12.77
CA THR A 62 2.47 -8.17 -11.56
C THR A 62 1.48 -7.85 -10.43
N ASN A 63 1.09 -6.58 -10.26
CA ASN A 63 0.08 -6.20 -9.27
C ASN A 63 -1.31 -6.77 -9.63
N ARG A 64 -1.77 -6.68 -10.88
CA ARG A 64 -2.99 -7.35 -11.35
C ARG A 64 -2.93 -8.86 -11.09
N ALA A 65 -1.77 -9.48 -11.31
CA ALA A 65 -1.58 -10.92 -11.07
C ALA A 65 -1.67 -11.31 -9.58
N PHE A 66 -1.35 -10.41 -8.64
CA PHE A 66 -1.66 -10.61 -7.22
C PHE A 66 -3.17 -10.64 -6.99
N PHE A 67 -3.91 -9.66 -7.54
CA PHE A 67 -5.36 -9.57 -7.31
C PHE A 67 -6.16 -10.73 -7.91
N ARG A 68 -5.64 -11.39 -8.96
CA ARG A 68 -6.20 -12.65 -9.46
C ARG A 68 -6.28 -13.75 -8.40
N LEU A 69 -5.39 -13.74 -7.39
CA LEU A 69 -5.42 -14.69 -6.28
C LEU A 69 -6.66 -14.56 -5.39
N LEU A 70 -7.31 -13.39 -5.38
CA LEU A 70 -8.52 -13.14 -4.60
C LEU A 70 -9.78 -13.74 -5.24
N ALA A 71 -9.72 -14.21 -6.49
CA ALA A 71 -10.90 -14.66 -7.23
C ALA A 71 -11.72 -15.69 -6.43
N GLY A 72 -13.02 -15.41 -6.26
CA GLY A 72 -13.96 -16.24 -5.51
C GLY A 72 -13.94 -16.03 -3.99
N ALA A 73 -12.96 -15.32 -3.43
CA ALA A 73 -12.90 -15.08 -1.99
C ALA A 73 -14.02 -14.11 -1.53
N PRO A 74 -14.76 -14.42 -0.44
CA PRO A 74 -15.77 -13.51 0.10
C PRO A 74 -15.13 -12.22 0.64
N ALA A 75 -15.62 -11.06 0.20
CA ALA A 75 -15.02 -9.77 0.58
C ALA A 75 -15.04 -9.53 2.09
N ALA A 76 -16.15 -9.88 2.76
CA ALA A 76 -16.29 -9.74 4.21
C ALA A 76 -15.27 -10.61 4.99
N GLU A 77 -14.94 -11.79 4.47
CA GLU A 77 -13.95 -12.67 5.08
C GLU A 77 -12.53 -12.11 4.95
N ILE A 78 -12.18 -11.59 3.77
CA ILE A 78 -10.90 -10.92 3.54
C ILE A 78 -10.76 -9.69 4.43
N THR A 79 -11.80 -8.85 4.55
CA THR A 79 -11.78 -7.69 5.45
C THR A 79 -11.54 -8.11 6.90
N ARG A 80 -12.32 -9.07 7.41
CA ARG A 80 -12.18 -9.57 8.79
C ARG A 80 -10.77 -10.14 9.05
N LEU A 81 -10.25 -10.95 8.12
CA LEU A 81 -8.90 -11.50 8.24
C LEU A 81 -7.83 -10.43 8.14
N ALA A 82 -8.03 -9.37 7.35
CA ALA A 82 -7.09 -8.26 7.24
C ALA A 82 -7.05 -7.42 8.54
N GLU A 83 -8.19 -7.24 9.20
CA GLU A 83 -8.23 -6.63 10.53
C GLU A 83 -7.51 -7.49 11.59
N ASP A 84 -7.74 -8.80 11.58
CA ASP A 84 -7.04 -9.74 12.48
C ASP A 84 -5.52 -9.74 12.23
N TRP A 85 -5.12 -9.80 10.94
CA TRP A 85 -3.74 -9.70 10.49
C TRP A 85 -3.09 -8.40 10.98
N PHE A 86 -3.76 -7.27 10.78
CA PHE A 86 -3.23 -5.97 11.20
C PHE A 86 -3.04 -5.88 12.72
N ARG A 87 -3.98 -6.40 13.52
CA ARG A 87 -3.80 -6.48 14.98
C ARG A 87 -2.61 -7.37 15.36
N ALA A 88 -2.40 -8.47 14.66
CA ALA A 88 -1.25 -9.34 14.88
C ALA A 88 0.09 -8.66 14.53
N GLU A 89 0.13 -7.87 13.44
CA GLU A 89 1.28 -7.05 13.06
C GLU A 89 1.59 -5.97 14.11
N LEU A 90 0.57 -5.26 14.59
CA LEU A 90 0.73 -4.24 15.63
C LEU A 90 1.26 -4.82 16.94
N ALA A 91 0.79 -6.01 17.33
CA ALA A 91 1.25 -6.69 18.54
C ALA A 91 2.76 -7.02 18.51
N GLN A 92 3.39 -7.09 17.34
CA GLN A 92 4.84 -7.26 17.22
C GLN A 92 5.64 -5.98 17.48
N GLY A 93 5.00 -4.80 17.49
CA GLY A 93 5.63 -3.52 17.78
C GLY A 93 6.68 -3.06 16.75
N CYS A 94 6.70 -3.66 15.56
CA CYS A 94 7.74 -3.41 14.56
C CYS A 94 7.21 -3.29 13.12
N PHE A 95 5.90 -3.11 12.96
CA PHE A 95 5.25 -3.04 11.66
C PHE A 95 5.54 -1.72 10.90
N PHE A 96 5.65 -0.60 11.61
CA PHE A 96 5.89 0.71 11.00
C PHE A 96 7.37 1.06 10.87
N HIS A 97 7.66 1.92 9.89
CA HIS A 97 8.96 2.58 9.75
C HIS A 97 8.97 3.85 10.62
N GLU A 98 9.54 3.77 11.82
CA GLU A 98 9.42 4.82 12.85
C GLU A 98 9.70 6.26 12.36
N PRO A 99 10.80 6.56 11.64
CA PRO A 99 11.01 7.91 11.09
C PRO A 99 9.91 8.41 10.15
N VAL A 100 9.27 7.52 9.38
CA VAL A 100 8.22 7.88 8.41
C VAL A 100 6.89 8.05 9.13
N LEU A 101 6.61 7.18 10.13
CA LEU A 101 5.44 7.32 11.00
C LEU A 101 5.50 8.64 11.79
N GLU A 102 6.66 9.01 12.33
CA GLU A 102 6.82 10.30 13.02
C GLU A 102 6.65 11.48 12.06
N ALA A 103 7.17 11.39 10.83
CA ALA A 103 6.94 12.41 9.80
C ALA A 103 5.44 12.57 9.48
N LEU A 104 4.70 11.46 9.38
CA LEU A 104 3.25 11.47 9.21
C LEU A 104 2.56 12.20 10.38
N HIS A 105 2.90 11.87 11.62
CA HIS A 105 2.34 12.55 12.79
C HIS A 105 2.71 14.04 12.83
N ALA A 106 3.94 14.41 12.44
CA ALA A 106 4.35 15.79 12.34
C ALA A 106 3.53 16.59 11.32
N HIS A 107 3.31 16.04 10.12
CA HIS A 107 2.43 16.62 9.12
C HIS A 107 1.01 16.84 9.66
N ARG A 108 0.43 15.85 10.36
CA ARG A 108 -0.88 16.01 11.01
C ARG A 108 -0.90 17.13 12.04
N ARG A 109 0.12 17.21 12.91
CA ARG A 109 0.21 18.28 13.93
C ARG A 109 0.34 19.67 13.31
N ASN A 110 0.93 19.76 12.11
CA ASN A 110 1.06 21.00 11.35
C ASN A 110 -0.22 21.38 10.58
N GLY A 111 -1.27 20.54 10.62
CA GLY A 111 -2.54 20.79 9.94
C GLY A 111 -2.56 20.33 8.48
N ASP A 112 -1.51 19.63 8.01
CA ASP A 112 -1.46 19.10 6.66
C ASP A 112 -2.45 17.94 6.49
N LEU A 113 -3.00 17.82 5.29
CA LEU A 113 -3.67 16.58 4.91
C LEU A 113 -2.68 15.42 4.86
N VAL A 114 -3.09 14.27 5.36
CA VAL A 114 -2.32 13.04 5.21
C VAL A 114 -3.07 12.09 4.29
N VAL A 115 -2.39 11.63 3.25
CA VAL A 115 -2.94 10.78 2.20
C VAL A 115 -2.05 9.55 2.06
N LEU A 116 -2.65 8.37 2.14
CA LEU A 116 -1.96 7.11 1.81
C LEU A 116 -2.16 6.80 0.33
N VAL A 117 -1.09 6.44 -0.38
CA VAL A 117 -1.10 6.17 -1.82
C VAL A 117 -0.37 4.86 -2.13
N SER A 118 -1.09 3.76 -2.35
CA SER A 118 -0.47 2.42 -2.44
C SER A 118 -1.10 1.53 -3.51
N GLY A 119 -0.28 0.69 -4.13
CA GLY A 119 -0.74 -0.38 -5.02
C GLY A 119 -1.42 -1.56 -4.31
N SER A 120 -1.46 -1.55 -2.98
CA SER A 120 -2.28 -2.43 -2.15
C SER A 120 -3.77 -2.03 -2.22
N PHE A 121 -4.63 -2.58 -1.37
CA PHE A 121 -6.09 -2.45 -1.50
C PHE A 121 -6.80 -2.20 -0.17
N PRO A 122 -8.09 -1.78 -0.17
CA PRO A 122 -8.75 -1.28 1.02
C PRO A 122 -8.71 -2.22 2.23
N ALA A 123 -8.87 -3.53 2.06
CA ALA A 123 -8.94 -4.44 3.20
C ALA A 123 -7.68 -4.39 4.08
N VAL A 124 -6.49 -4.27 3.48
CA VAL A 124 -5.22 -4.21 4.22
C VAL A 124 -4.77 -2.79 4.55
N LEU A 125 -5.37 -1.76 3.92
CA LEU A 125 -4.95 -0.37 4.07
C LEU A 125 -5.88 0.46 4.95
N LEU A 126 -7.16 0.13 5.05
CA LEU A 126 -8.10 0.85 5.93
C LEU A 126 -7.69 0.77 7.41
N PRO A 127 -7.28 -0.40 7.96
CA PRO A 127 -6.80 -0.46 9.33
C PRO A 127 -5.54 0.40 9.56
N VAL A 128 -4.66 0.49 8.56
CA VAL A 128 -3.46 1.35 8.60
C VAL A 128 -3.84 2.83 8.58
N LEU A 129 -4.77 3.22 7.70
CA LEU A 129 -5.30 4.58 7.61
C LEU A 129 -5.91 5.02 8.95
N GLU A 130 -6.75 4.18 9.54
CA GLU A 130 -7.43 4.45 10.81
C GLU A 130 -6.42 4.58 11.96
N HIS A 131 -5.46 3.65 12.05
CA HIS A 131 -4.43 3.67 13.08
C HIS A 131 -3.55 4.93 13.03
N CYS A 132 -3.11 5.33 11.83
CA CYS A 132 -2.29 6.53 11.65
C CYS A 132 -3.12 7.82 11.66
N GLY A 133 -4.45 7.72 11.62
CA GLY A 133 -5.39 8.83 11.43
C GLY A 133 -5.12 9.62 10.13
N ALA A 134 -4.82 8.91 9.05
CA ALA A 134 -4.76 9.51 7.72
C ALA A 134 -6.16 9.90 7.23
N HIS A 135 -6.23 10.90 6.35
CA HIS A 135 -7.50 11.52 5.94
C HIS A 135 -8.05 10.90 4.66
N HIS A 136 -7.17 10.49 3.74
CA HIS A 136 -7.54 9.95 2.44
C HIS A 136 -6.72 8.71 2.10
N LEU A 137 -7.33 7.81 1.34
CA LEU A 137 -6.71 6.61 0.80
C LEU A 137 -6.88 6.60 -0.72
N LEU A 138 -5.77 6.56 -1.44
CA LEU A 138 -5.70 6.30 -2.87
C LEU A 138 -5.06 4.92 -3.03
N CYS A 139 -5.81 3.93 -3.52
CA CYS A 139 -5.30 2.57 -3.60
C CYS A 139 -5.83 1.78 -4.80
N THR A 140 -5.25 0.61 -5.03
CA THR A 140 -5.76 -0.32 -6.03
C THR A 140 -7.09 -0.91 -5.54
N GLU A 141 -8.10 -0.90 -6.40
CA GLU A 141 -9.45 -1.33 -6.08
C GLU A 141 -9.77 -2.67 -6.78
N PRO A 142 -9.69 -3.82 -6.09
CA PRO A 142 -10.16 -5.08 -6.65
C PRO A 142 -11.69 -5.09 -6.82
N GLU A 143 -12.16 -5.63 -7.94
CA GLU A 143 -13.58 -5.71 -8.27
C GLU A 143 -14.28 -6.78 -7.42
N ILE A 144 -15.47 -6.46 -6.90
CA ILE A 144 -16.32 -7.34 -6.11
C ILE A 144 -17.65 -7.55 -6.85
N THR A 145 -18.08 -8.81 -6.96
CA THR A 145 -19.37 -9.15 -7.58
C THR A 145 -20.54 -8.51 -6.82
N PRO A 146 -21.57 -8.00 -7.51
CA PRO A 146 -22.66 -7.28 -6.86
C PRO A 146 -23.52 -8.18 -5.97
N VAL A 147 -23.74 -9.44 -6.37
CA VAL A 147 -24.66 -10.37 -5.68
C VAL A 147 -23.94 -11.17 -4.60
N ALA A 148 -22.93 -11.97 -4.97
CA ALA A 148 -22.24 -12.86 -4.02
C ALA A 148 -21.25 -12.13 -3.12
N ARG A 149 -20.92 -10.85 -3.42
CA ARG A 149 -19.94 -10.05 -2.69
C ARG A 149 -18.57 -10.75 -2.57
N THR A 150 -18.17 -11.41 -3.64
CA THR A 150 -16.88 -12.09 -3.79
C THR A 150 -15.97 -11.32 -4.74
N TYR A 151 -14.65 -11.38 -4.55
CA TYR A 151 -13.72 -10.79 -5.49
C TYR A 151 -13.73 -11.51 -6.84
N THR A 152 -13.66 -10.77 -7.94
CA THR A 152 -13.63 -11.36 -9.30
C THR A 152 -12.23 -11.78 -9.73
N GLY A 153 -11.20 -11.28 -9.05
CA GLY A 153 -9.80 -11.40 -9.46
C GLY A 153 -9.34 -10.32 -10.44
N ARG A 154 -10.23 -9.42 -10.87
CA ARG A 154 -9.91 -8.23 -11.67
C ARG A 154 -9.88 -6.98 -10.79
N LEU A 155 -9.39 -5.89 -11.36
CA LEU A 155 -9.54 -4.56 -10.76
C LEU A 155 -10.87 -3.93 -11.20
N ALA A 156 -11.39 -3.04 -10.38
CA ALA A 156 -12.56 -2.24 -10.71
C ALA A 156 -12.29 -1.40 -11.97
N ASP A 157 -13.32 -1.25 -12.79
CA ASP A 157 -13.28 -0.39 -13.98
C ASP A 157 -13.40 1.09 -13.57
N ARG A 158 -12.32 1.61 -12.97
CA ARG A 158 -12.18 2.98 -12.48
C ARG A 158 -10.84 3.56 -12.96
N PRO A 159 -10.72 4.90 -13.06
CA PRO A 159 -9.44 5.54 -13.34
C PRO A 159 -8.35 5.13 -12.34
N HIS A 160 -7.08 5.25 -12.77
CA HIS A 160 -5.89 5.06 -11.93
C HIS A 160 -5.72 3.63 -11.37
N GLN A 161 -6.07 2.61 -12.16
CA GLN A 161 -5.99 1.20 -11.75
C GLN A 161 -4.96 0.39 -12.57
N PRO A 162 -3.99 -0.29 -11.93
CA PRO A 162 -3.67 -0.26 -10.50
C PRO A 162 -3.00 1.06 -10.06
N MET A 163 -2.98 1.31 -8.76
CA MET A 163 -2.37 2.50 -8.14
C MET A 163 -0.84 2.40 -8.09
N ILE A 164 -0.21 2.34 -9.26
CA ILE A 164 1.23 2.16 -9.50
C ILE A 164 1.70 3.17 -10.55
N GLY A 165 2.92 3.70 -10.40
CA GLY A 165 3.53 4.52 -11.45
C GLY A 165 2.78 5.84 -11.65
N SER A 166 2.50 6.18 -12.91
CA SER A 166 1.81 7.43 -13.28
C SER A 166 0.42 7.54 -12.66
N ALA A 167 -0.28 6.42 -12.46
CA ALA A 167 -1.60 6.39 -11.82
C ALA A 167 -1.58 7.02 -10.42
N LYS A 168 -0.49 6.84 -9.65
CA LYS A 168 -0.33 7.52 -8.35
C LYS A 168 -0.28 9.04 -8.51
N ALA A 169 0.49 9.54 -9.48
CA ALA A 169 0.63 10.97 -9.72
C ALA A 169 -0.66 11.61 -10.22
N GLU A 170 -1.39 10.92 -11.10
CA GLU A 170 -2.68 11.38 -11.63
C GLU A 170 -3.74 11.42 -10.52
N ALA A 171 -3.87 10.37 -9.71
CA ALA A 171 -4.79 10.35 -8.58
C ALA A 171 -4.47 11.43 -7.53
N VAL A 172 -3.18 11.70 -7.27
CA VAL A 172 -2.75 12.80 -6.39
C VAL A 172 -3.17 14.16 -6.94
N ARG A 173 -3.00 14.42 -8.24
CA ARG A 173 -3.43 15.68 -8.86
C ARG A 173 -4.94 15.84 -8.80
N GLU A 174 -5.70 14.78 -9.04
CA GLU A 174 -7.16 14.78 -8.96
C GLU A 174 -7.64 15.08 -7.53
N LEU A 175 -7.09 14.40 -6.53
CA LEU A 175 -7.38 14.66 -5.13
C LEU A 175 -7.00 16.10 -4.75
N ALA A 176 -5.85 16.59 -5.22
CA ALA A 176 -5.40 17.94 -4.94
C ALA A 176 -6.35 19.00 -5.50
N ALA A 177 -6.85 18.81 -6.73
CA ALA A 177 -7.86 19.69 -7.31
C ALA A 177 -9.18 19.64 -6.51
N ALA A 178 -9.65 18.45 -6.13
CA ALA A 178 -10.90 18.28 -5.39
C ALA A 178 -10.85 18.90 -3.97
N HIS A 179 -9.69 18.83 -3.31
CA HIS A 179 -9.51 19.27 -1.92
C HIS A 179 -8.76 20.60 -1.77
N ARG A 180 -8.48 21.31 -2.88
CA ARG A 180 -7.73 22.58 -2.89
C ARG A 180 -6.37 22.45 -2.18
N ILE A 181 -5.64 21.38 -2.50
CA ILE A 181 -4.31 21.10 -1.95
C ILE A 181 -3.26 21.86 -2.77
N ASP A 182 -2.37 22.57 -2.09
CA ASP A 182 -1.18 23.13 -2.73
C ASP A 182 -0.08 22.07 -2.83
N LEU A 183 0.07 21.47 -4.02
CA LEU A 183 1.10 20.47 -4.28
C LEU A 183 2.53 21.03 -4.17
N ALA A 184 2.75 22.32 -4.45
CA ALA A 184 4.07 22.94 -4.34
C ALA A 184 4.53 23.09 -2.88
N SER A 185 3.59 23.17 -1.94
CA SER A 185 3.86 23.16 -0.50
C SER A 185 3.77 21.75 0.12
N SER A 186 3.39 20.73 -0.67
CA SER A 186 3.18 19.36 -0.20
C SER A 186 4.44 18.50 -0.25
N THR A 187 4.44 17.40 0.52
CA THR A 187 5.55 16.43 0.58
C THR A 187 5.12 15.05 0.10
N GLY A 188 5.92 14.40 -0.77
CA GLY A 188 5.74 12.99 -1.15
C GLY A 188 6.76 12.06 -0.49
N TYR A 189 6.36 10.83 -0.16
CA TYR A 189 7.21 9.78 0.41
C TYR A 189 7.08 8.48 -0.42
N GLY A 190 8.20 7.84 -0.75
CA GLY A 190 8.22 6.57 -1.51
C GLY A 190 9.56 5.83 -1.46
N ASP A 191 9.54 4.51 -1.67
CA ASP A 191 10.74 3.65 -1.56
C ASP A 191 11.25 3.11 -2.90
N HIS A 192 10.44 3.15 -3.96
CA HIS A 192 10.73 2.51 -5.23
C HIS A 192 10.63 3.49 -6.41
N VAL A 193 11.35 3.23 -7.51
CA VAL A 193 11.33 4.09 -8.70
C VAL A 193 9.93 4.29 -9.30
N SER A 194 9.00 3.36 -9.05
CA SER A 194 7.59 3.50 -9.44
C SER A 194 6.87 4.65 -8.74
N ASP A 195 7.41 5.17 -7.64
CA ASP A 195 6.85 6.33 -6.94
C ASP A 195 7.41 7.65 -7.48
N ALA A 196 8.44 7.62 -8.33
CA ALA A 196 9.04 8.83 -8.90
C ALA A 196 8.01 9.78 -9.55
N PRO A 197 6.99 9.31 -10.30
CA PRO A 197 5.95 10.19 -10.80
C PRO A 197 5.18 10.93 -9.69
N LEU A 198 4.86 10.25 -8.58
CA LEU A 198 4.19 10.86 -7.42
C LEU A 198 5.11 11.86 -6.71
N LEU A 199 6.38 11.50 -6.50
CA LEU A 199 7.36 12.38 -5.84
C LEU A 199 7.64 13.64 -6.67
N SER A 200 7.55 13.55 -7.99
CA SER A 200 7.79 14.67 -8.91
C SER A 200 6.65 15.68 -8.97
N VAL A 201 5.44 15.34 -8.48
CA VAL A 201 4.32 16.30 -8.45
C VAL A 201 4.25 17.12 -7.18
N THR A 202 4.91 16.68 -6.11
CA THR A 202 4.99 17.39 -4.83
C THR A 202 6.20 18.31 -4.81
N GLY A 203 6.10 19.48 -4.18
CA GLY A 203 7.21 20.44 -4.10
C GLY A 203 8.35 19.99 -3.19
N ARG A 204 8.11 19.01 -2.30
CA ARG A 204 9.12 18.32 -1.52
C ARG A 204 8.96 16.81 -1.69
N ALA A 205 10.07 16.08 -1.69
CA ALA A 205 10.04 14.63 -1.75
C ALA A 205 11.09 14.01 -0.83
N VAL A 206 10.71 12.88 -0.24
CA VAL A 206 11.53 12.07 0.65
C VAL A 206 11.54 10.64 0.13
N ILE A 207 12.71 10.13 -0.20
CA ILE A 207 12.88 8.73 -0.56
C ILE A 207 13.22 7.90 0.67
N VAL A 208 12.72 6.67 0.74
CA VAL A 208 12.99 5.72 1.82
C VAL A 208 13.80 4.55 1.29
N GLY A 209 14.98 4.32 1.85
CA GLY A 209 15.83 3.19 1.49
C GLY A 209 16.75 3.41 0.29
N ASP A 210 16.91 2.36 -0.52
CA ASP A 210 18.11 2.17 -1.36
C ASP A 210 17.86 1.74 -2.79
N ASP A 211 16.63 1.92 -3.31
CA ASP A 211 16.36 1.68 -4.72
C ASP A 211 17.35 2.47 -5.60
N PRO A 212 18.19 1.80 -6.43
CA PRO A 212 19.29 2.47 -7.12
C PRO A 212 18.82 3.55 -8.09
N ASP A 213 17.67 3.34 -8.73
CA ASP A 213 17.15 4.25 -9.74
C ASP A 213 16.51 5.47 -9.07
N LEU A 214 15.74 5.24 -8.00
CA LEU A 214 15.19 6.30 -7.19
C LEU A 214 16.27 7.13 -6.48
N ARG A 215 17.39 6.50 -6.06
CA ARG A 215 18.55 7.23 -5.51
C ARG A 215 19.20 8.15 -6.53
N ARG A 216 19.31 7.73 -7.79
CA ARG A 216 19.84 8.59 -8.86
C ARG A 216 18.91 9.79 -9.10
N LEU A 217 17.60 9.56 -9.11
CA LEU A 217 16.61 10.64 -9.21
C LEU A 217 16.67 11.59 -8.01
N ALA A 218 16.77 11.07 -6.78
CA ALA A 218 16.89 11.88 -5.58
C ALA A 218 18.14 12.76 -5.60
N ALA A 219 19.28 12.24 -6.05
CA ALA A 219 20.50 13.01 -6.21
C ALA A 219 20.36 14.13 -7.26
N HIS A 220 19.64 13.86 -8.35
CA HIS A 220 19.39 14.85 -9.41
C HIS A 220 18.42 15.96 -8.97
N HIS A 221 17.35 15.61 -8.24
CA HIS A 221 16.30 16.53 -7.82
C HIS A 221 16.50 17.13 -6.41
N GLY A 222 17.56 16.73 -5.69
CA GLY A 222 17.81 17.16 -4.32
C GLY A 222 16.82 16.62 -3.30
N TRP A 223 16.21 15.45 -3.56
CA TRP A 223 15.25 14.84 -2.63
C TRP A 223 15.94 14.32 -1.38
N HIS A 224 15.27 14.47 -0.23
CA HIS A 224 15.79 13.97 1.04
C HIS A 224 15.72 12.44 1.07
N ARG A 225 16.61 11.79 1.83
CA ARG A 225 16.65 10.33 1.96
C ARG A 225 16.63 9.90 3.41
N LEU A 226 15.69 9.01 3.73
CA LEU A 226 15.65 8.22 4.95
C LEU A 226 16.27 6.82 4.71
N PRO A 227 16.94 6.22 5.70
CA PRO A 227 17.50 4.89 5.56
C PRO A 227 16.41 3.82 5.44
N LYS A 228 16.76 2.65 4.91
CA LYS A 228 15.87 1.49 4.90
C LYS A 228 15.79 0.88 6.30
N ALA A 229 14.60 0.61 6.80
CA ALA A 229 14.42 -0.24 7.98
C ALA A 229 14.55 -1.74 7.64
N PRO A 230 15.08 -2.57 8.56
CA PRO A 230 15.06 -4.03 8.41
C PRO A 230 13.63 -4.54 8.22
N LEU A 231 13.45 -5.68 7.53
CA LEU A 231 12.13 -6.32 7.50
C LEU A 231 11.71 -6.71 8.93
N PRO A 232 10.40 -6.65 9.28
CA PRO A 232 9.94 -7.19 10.54
C PRO A 232 10.00 -8.73 10.49
N PRO A 233 9.96 -9.40 11.66
CA PRO A 233 9.76 -10.84 11.71
C PRO A 233 8.49 -11.25 10.95
N ALA A 234 8.36 -12.56 10.69
CA ALA A 234 7.14 -13.10 10.12
C ALA A 234 5.96 -12.79 11.05
N VAL A 235 4.82 -12.38 10.48
CA VAL A 235 3.59 -12.16 11.25
C VAL A 235 3.18 -13.47 11.94
N PRO A 236 2.66 -13.45 13.18
CA PRO A 236 2.14 -14.65 13.82
C PRO A 236 0.92 -15.11 13.01
N LEU A 237 0.95 -16.37 12.58
CA LEU A 237 -0.10 -16.93 11.73
C LEU A 237 -1.26 -17.43 12.60
N PRO A 238 -2.52 -17.27 12.14
CA PRO A 238 -3.67 -17.77 12.86
C PRO A 238 -3.72 -19.30 12.76
N GLU A 239 -4.34 -19.93 13.74
CA GLU A 239 -4.72 -21.34 13.62
C GLU A 239 -5.77 -21.50 12.50
N PRO A 240 -5.75 -22.62 11.76
CA PRO A 240 -6.75 -22.88 10.74
C PRO A 240 -8.16 -22.89 11.34
N ASN A 241 -9.15 -22.31 10.64
CA ASN A 241 -10.54 -22.40 11.10
C ASN A 241 -11.09 -23.83 10.86
N PRO A 242 -11.40 -24.61 11.92
CA PRO A 242 -11.84 -26.00 11.76
C PRO A 242 -13.21 -26.14 11.07
N ALA A 243 -14.02 -25.07 11.03
CA ALA A 243 -15.34 -25.08 10.38
C ALA A 243 -15.28 -24.97 8.84
N ARG A 244 -14.08 -24.78 8.26
CA ARG A 244 -13.86 -24.70 6.81
C ARG A 244 -12.52 -25.36 6.46
N PRO A 245 -12.46 -26.71 6.40
CA PRO A 245 -11.29 -27.37 5.83
C PRO A 245 -11.10 -26.82 4.41
N GLY A 246 -9.87 -26.38 4.11
CA GLY A 246 -9.53 -25.74 2.84
C GLY A 246 -10.18 -26.47 1.68
N ALA A 247 -10.87 -25.73 0.82
CA ALA A 247 -11.33 -26.25 -0.46
C ALA A 247 -10.09 -26.67 -1.25
N LEU A 248 -9.72 -27.94 -1.10
CA LEU A 248 -8.78 -28.64 -1.96
C LEU A 248 -9.41 -28.60 -3.35
N LEU A 249 -8.91 -27.67 -4.18
CA LEU A 249 -8.95 -27.82 -5.64
C LEU A 249 -7.79 -28.72 -6.05
#